data_AF-A0A956SVL1-F1
#
_entry.id   AF-A0A956SVL1-F1
#
_cell.length_a   1.000
_cell.length_b   1.000
_cell.length_c   1.000
_cell.angle_alpha   90.00
_cell.angle_beta   90.00
_cell.angle_gamma   90.00
#
_symmetry.space_group_name_H-M   'P 1'
#
loop_
_entity.id
_entity.type
_entity.pdbx_description
1 polymer ?
#
loop_
_entity_poly.entity_id
_entity_poly.type
_entity_poly.pdbx_seq_one_letter_code
_entity_poly.pdbx_strand_id
1 'polypeptide(L)'
;MTSAEPEPERLTPYHQVRRHVEAAYPAVFTPRKTAPVPLAIGVGDRLLPELSALFGERSARVFLLAWTHRKEYRWAVLTGTHRHDLDGTVSGPITEGARAHARDWLVSRYAALYAKRKSRTDQVGDPARRYRELADQEEVRRLVIEAARDLVRAKAAPKGRRRKTGGDARTEPTAPAP
;
A
#
# COMPACT_ATOMS: atom_id res chain seq x y z
N MET A 1 21.42 -40.90 19.63
CA MET A 1 21.56 -39.63 18.89
C MET A 1 20.18 -39.00 18.82
N THR A 2 19.83 -38.16 19.80
CA THR A 2 18.53 -37.50 19.86
C THR A 2 18.58 -36.33 18.90
N SER A 3 18.03 -36.51 17.70
CA SER A 3 17.80 -35.41 16.78
C SER A 3 16.86 -34.43 17.47
N ALA A 4 17.40 -33.28 17.87
CA ALA A 4 16.59 -32.17 18.33
C ALA A 4 15.61 -31.83 17.20
N GLU A 5 14.31 -32.05 17.44
CA GLU A 5 13.28 -31.42 16.61
C GLU A 5 13.56 -29.92 16.61
N PRO A 6 13.54 -29.26 15.45
CA PRO A 6 13.74 -27.82 15.41
C PRO A 6 12.63 -27.16 16.24
N GLU A 7 13.00 -26.56 17.37
CA GLU A 7 12.14 -25.72 18.19
C GLU A 7 11.30 -24.83 17.27
N PRO A 8 9.96 -24.84 17.37
CA PRO A 8 9.11 -24.11 16.46
C PRO A 8 9.45 -22.63 16.59
N GLU A 9 10.11 -22.11 15.55
CA GLU A 9 10.47 -20.70 15.45
C GLU A 9 9.25 -19.86 15.85
N ARG A 10 9.38 -19.03 16.88
CA ARG A 10 8.27 -18.24 17.42
C ARG A 10 7.84 -17.22 16.38
N LEU A 11 6.95 -17.64 15.49
CA LEU A 11 6.42 -16.81 14.41
C LEU A 11 5.61 -15.66 15.01
N THR A 12 5.77 -14.47 14.44
CA THR A 12 4.88 -13.34 14.75
C THR A 12 3.43 -13.72 14.42
N PRO A 13 2.42 -13.11 15.09
CA PRO A 13 1.00 -13.42 14.82
C PRO A 13 0.64 -13.29 13.33
N TYR A 14 1.20 -12.32 12.62
CA TYR A 14 1.03 -12.18 11.17
C TYR A 14 1.56 -13.39 10.39
N HIS A 15 2.75 -13.90 10.75
CA HIS A 15 3.33 -15.07 10.10
C HIS A 15 2.57 -16.35 10.43
N GLN A 16 1.98 -16.45 11.63
CA GLN A 16 1.10 -17.58 12.00
C GLN A 16 -0.17 -17.59 11.15
N VAL A 17 -0.88 -16.44 11.07
CA VAL A 17 -2.07 -16.28 10.22
C VAL A 17 -1.73 -16.63 8.77
N ARG A 18 -0.63 -16.09 8.26
CA ARG A 18 -0.16 -16.35 6.89
C ARG A 18 0.06 -17.85 6.64
N ARG A 19 0.84 -18.52 7.51
CA ARG A 19 1.13 -19.96 7.37
C ARG A 19 -0.16 -20.78 7.40
N HIS A 20 -1.11 -20.39 8.24
CA HIS A 20 -2.40 -21.04 8.33
C HIS A 20 -3.21 -20.90 7.03
N VAL A 21 -3.37 -19.69 6.49
CA VAL A 21 -4.15 -19.51 5.25
C VAL A 21 -3.47 -20.09 4.01
N GLU A 22 -2.13 -20.09 3.95
CA GLU A 22 -1.39 -20.75 2.86
C GLU A 22 -1.61 -22.27 2.88
N ALA A 23 -1.81 -22.87 4.06
CA ALA A 23 -2.11 -24.29 4.20
C ALA A 23 -3.60 -24.61 3.99
N ALA A 24 -4.51 -23.79 4.51
CA ALA A 24 -5.95 -23.99 4.42
C ALA A 24 -6.51 -23.67 3.02
N TYR A 25 -5.95 -22.66 2.35
CA TYR A 25 -6.45 -22.11 1.09
C TYR A 25 -5.31 -21.93 0.05
N PRO A 26 -4.60 -23.02 -0.32
CA PRO A 26 -3.40 -22.95 -1.15
C PRO A 26 -3.66 -22.45 -2.58
N ALA A 27 -4.90 -22.60 -3.07
CA ALA A 27 -5.30 -22.12 -4.39
C ALA A 27 -5.29 -20.58 -4.51
N VAL A 28 -5.42 -19.88 -3.38
CA VAL A 28 -5.60 -18.42 -3.33
C VAL A 28 -4.45 -17.74 -2.62
N PHE A 29 -4.04 -18.28 -1.48
CA PHE A 29 -2.95 -17.76 -0.67
C PHE A 29 -1.67 -18.51 -1.01
N THR A 30 -0.95 -17.98 -2.00
CA THR A 30 0.32 -18.56 -2.44
C THR A 30 1.51 -18.03 -1.62
N PRO A 31 2.61 -18.78 -1.53
CA PRO A 31 3.85 -18.31 -0.91
C PRO A 31 4.33 -16.97 -1.48
N ARG A 32 5.16 -16.25 -0.71
CA ARG A 32 5.56 -14.86 -1.02
C ARG A 32 6.17 -14.67 -2.41
N LYS A 33 6.85 -15.69 -2.93
CA LYS A 33 7.54 -15.67 -4.22
C LYS A 33 6.60 -15.79 -5.42
N THR A 34 5.34 -16.17 -5.18
CA THR A 34 4.33 -16.33 -6.23
C THR A 34 3.45 -15.08 -6.30
N ALA A 35 2.98 -14.76 -7.51
CA ALA A 35 2.02 -13.68 -7.71
C ALA A 35 0.71 -14.04 -6.98
N PRO A 36 0.21 -13.17 -6.10
CA PRO A 36 -1.03 -13.42 -5.38
C PRO A 36 -2.24 -13.36 -6.32
N VAL A 37 -3.31 -14.07 -5.95
CA VAL A 37 -4.54 -14.15 -6.74
C VAL A 37 -5.53 -13.05 -6.31
N PRO A 38 -6.24 -12.38 -7.25
CA PRO A 38 -7.28 -11.42 -6.91
C PRO A 38 -8.43 -12.09 -6.15
N LEU A 39 -8.72 -11.62 -4.94
CA LEU A 39 -9.76 -12.23 -4.07
C LEU A 39 -11.16 -11.85 -4.53
N ALA A 40 -12.10 -12.77 -4.36
CA ALA A 40 -13.53 -12.53 -4.53
C ALA A 40 -14.04 -11.44 -3.56
N ILE A 41 -15.05 -10.70 -4.00
CA ILE A 41 -15.69 -9.67 -3.19
C ILE A 41 -16.45 -10.36 -2.04
N GLY A 42 -16.33 -9.84 -0.81
CA GLY A 42 -16.96 -10.43 0.37
C GLY A 42 -16.20 -11.61 1.00
N VAL A 43 -15.06 -12.04 0.43
CA VAL A 43 -14.21 -13.07 1.06
C VAL A 43 -13.73 -12.65 2.46
N GLY A 44 -13.52 -11.36 2.66
CA GLY A 44 -13.17 -10.81 3.96
C GLY A 44 -14.21 -11.11 5.04
N ASP A 45 -15.50 -11.12 4.71
CA ASP A 45 -16.57 -11.33 5.68
C ASP A 45 -16.65 -12.77 6.16
N ARG A 46 -16.20 -13.73 5.33
CA ARG A 46 -16.07 -15.15 5.68
C ARG A 46 -14.76 -15.45 6.39
N LEU A 47 -13.65 -14.92 5.87
CA LEU A 47 -12.31 -15.24 6.36
C LEU A 47 -11.97 -14.49 7.67
N LEU A 48 -12.50 -13.28 7.87
CA LEU A 48 -12.19 -12.49 9.05
C LEU A 48 -12.69 -13.15 10.35
N PRO A 49 -13.94 -13.62 10.49
CA PRO A 49 -14.40 -14.31 11.68
C PRO A 49 -13.58 -15.57 12.00
N GLU A 50 -13.29 -16.39 10.99
CA GLU A 50 -12.49 -17.61 11.10
C GLU A 50 -11.09 -17.31 11.67
N LEU A 51 -10.38 -16.37 11.04
CA LEU A 51 -9.04 -15.98 11.50
C LEU A 51 -9.06 -15.25 12.84
N SER A 52 -10.13 -14.52 13.15
CA SER A 52 -10.28 -13.81 14.43
C SER A 52 -10.45 -14.78 15.59
N ALA A 53 -11.18 -15.89 15.38
CA ALA A 53 -11.34 -16.94 16.38
C ALA A 53 -10.01 -17.64 16.70
N LEU A 54 -9.12 -17.80 15.72
CA LEU A 54 -7.85 -18.51 15.87
C LEU A 54 -6.69 -17.62 16.34
N PHE A 55 -6.59 -16.39 15.84
CA PHE A 55 -5.40 -15.54 16.01
C PHE A 55 -5.72 -14.14 16.57
N GLY A 56 -6.99 -13.87 16.88
CA GLY A 56 -7.48 -12.57 17.33
C GLY A 56 -7.78 -11.61 16.17
N GLU A 57 -8.80 -10.78 16.37
CA GLU A 57 -9.33 -9.86 15.35
C GLU A 57 -8.28 -8.90 14.80
N ARG A 58 -7.42 -8.35 15.66
CA ARG A 58 -6.36 -7.43 15.25
C ARG A 58 -5.40 -8.10 14.25
N SER A 59 -4.98 -9.33 14.54
CA SER A 59 -4.04 -10.07 13.68
C SER A 59 -4.68 -10.38 12.33
N ALA A 60 -5.95 -10.81 12.33
CA ALA A 60 -6.70 -11.12 11.12
C ALA A 60 -6.89 -9.89 10.20
N ARG A 61 -7.33 -8.76 10.77
CA ARG A 61 -7.48 -7.49 10.03
C ARG A 61 -6.15 -7.01 9.46
N VAL A 62 -5.07 -7.06 10.25
CA VAL A 62 -3.73 -6.66 9.80
C VAL A 62 -3.26 -7.54 8.65
N PHE A 63 -3.50 -8.86 8.73
CA PHE A 63 -3.14 -9.78 7.65
C PHE A 63 -3.89 -9.45 6.35
N LEU A 64 -5.23 -9.34 6.39
CA LEU A 64 -6.03 -9.04 5.20
C LEU A 64 -5.66 -7.69 4.57
N LEU A 65 -5.46 -6.67 5.40
CA LEU A 65 -5.03 -5.35 4.94
C LEU A 65 -3.64 -5.44 4.30
N ALA A 66 -2.68 -6.07 4.98
CA ALA A 66 -1.33 -6.22 4.47
C ALA A 66 -1.32 -7.01 3.14
N TRP A 67 -2.08 -8.10 3.04
CA TRP A 67 -2.17 -8.93 1.84
C TRP A 67 -2.67 -8.15 0.64
N THR A 68 -3.81 -7.45 0.78
CA THR A 68 -4.43 -6.68 -0.31
C THR A 68 -3.69 -5.38 -0.63
N HIS A 69 -2.82 -4.90 0.26
CA HIS A 69 -1.96 -3.73 0.06
C HIS A 69 -0.57 -4.07 -0.51
N ARG A 70 -0.30 -5.35 -0.78
CA ARG A 70 0.91 -5.77 -1.51
C ARG A 70 0.87 -5.24 -2.94
N LYS A 71 2.04 -4.84 -3.45
CA LYS A 71 2.15 -4.36 -4.83
C LYS A 71 1.80 -5.46 -5.83
N GLU A 72 2.25 -6.67 -5.52
CA GLU A 72 2.01 -7.87 -6.30
C GLU A 72 0.51 -8.17 -6.40
N TYR A 73 -0.25 -7.93 -5.33
CA TYR A 73 -1.72 -8.05 -5.35
C TYR A 73 -2.37 -7.01 -6.24
N ARG A 74 -1.92 -5.75 -6.17
CA ARG A 74 -2.46 -4.69 -7.03
C ARG A 74 -2.10 -4.92 -8.50
N TRP A 75 -0.92 -5.46 -8.80
CA TRP A 75 -0.57 -5.91 -10.15
C TRP A 75 -1.45 -7.05 -10.63
N ALA A 76 -1.72 -8.05 -9.79
CA ALA A 76 -2.62 -9.13 -10.14
C ALA A 76 -4.05 -8.64 -10.40
N VAL A 77 -4.54 -7.64 -9.66
CA VAL A 77 -5.84 -7.00 -9.93
C VAL A 77 -5.83 -6.22 -11.25
N LEU A 78 -4.74 -5.51 -11.54
CA LEU A 78 -4.64 -4.69 -12.75
C LEU A 78 -4.54 -5.55 -14.03
N THR A 79 -3.78 -6.63 -13.98
CA THR A 79 -3.49 -7.50 -15.14
C THR A 79 -4.42 -8.70 -15.25
N GLY A 80 -5.04 -9.12 -14.13
CA GLY A 80 -5.91 -10.28 -14.08
C GLY A 80 -7.28 -10.05 -14.72
N THR A 81 -7.95 -11.15 -15.06
CA THR A 81 -9.28 -11.13 -15.68
C THR A 81 -10.41 -11.35 -14.68
N HIS A 82 -10.21 -12.24 -13.71
CA HIS A 82 -11.23 -12.66 -12.76
C HIS A 82 -10.73 -12.66 -11.33
N ARG A 83 -11.66 -12.73 -10.38
CA ARG A 83 -11.38 -12.96 -8.96
C ARG A 83 -11.58 -14.43 -8.63
N HIS A 84 -11.01 -14.86 -7.52
CA HIS A 84 -11.12 -16.22 -7.03
C HIS A 84 -11.67 -16.27 -5.60
N ASP A 85 -12.57 -17.19 -5.36
CA ASP A 85 -13.03 -17.52 -4.01
C ASP A 85 -11.99 -18.42 -3.30
N LEU A 86 -12.14 -18.64 -2.00
CA LEU A 86 -11.20 -19.35 -1.10
C LEU A 86 -10.87 -20.78 -1.54
N ASP A 87 -11.80 -21.44 -2.23
CA ASP A 87 -11.62 -22.77 -2.83
C ASP A 87 -10.87 -22.74 -4.18
N GLY A 88 -10.55 -21.54 -4.69
CA GLY A 88 -9.91 -21.31 -5.98
C GLY A 88 -10.88 -21.13 -7.15
N THR A 89 -12.19 -21.27 -6.92
CA THR A 89 -13.20 -21.11 -7.98
C THR A 89 -13.27 -19.67 -8.47
N VAL A 90 -13.58 -19.49 -9.76
CA VAL A 90 -13.68 -18.17 -10.36
C VAL A 90 -14.94 -17.46 -9.85
N SER A 91 -14.75 -16.28 -9.27
CA SER A 91 -15.80 -15.45 -8.68
C SER A 91 -15.89 -14.11 -9.39
N GLY A 92 -16.47 -14.15 -10.60
CA GLY A 92 -16.77 -12.96 -11.40
C GLY A 92 -15.55 -12.22 -11.96
N PRO A 93 -15.78 -11.30 -12.91
CA PRO A 93 -14.73 -10.54 -13.56
C PRO A 93 -14.20 -9.42 -12.66
N ILE A 94 -12.96 -9.01 -12.89
CA ILE A 94 -12.44 -7.78 -12.33
C ILE A 94 -13.01 -6.61 -13.12
N THR A 95 -13.76 -5.74 -12.43
CA THR A 95 -14.36 -4.55 -13.05
C THR A 95 -13.30 -3.53 -13.45
N GLU A 96 -13.62 -2.71 -14.44
CA GLU A 96 -12.73 -1.63 -14.89
C GLU A 96 -12.43 -0.64 -13.77
N GLY A 97 -13.42 -0.32 -12.92
CA GLY A 97 -13.21 0.53 -11.74
C GLY A 97 -12.20 -0.07 -10.75
N ALA A 98 -12.18 -1.40 -10.58
CA ALA A 98 -11.19 -2.06 -9.73
C ALA A 98 -9.78 -2.02 -10.34
N ARG A 99 -9.67 -2.13 -11.68
CA ARG A 99 -8.40 -1.98 -12.42
C ARG A 99 -7.87 -0.56 -12.31
N ALA A 100 -8.70 0.44 -12.59
CA ALA A 100 -8.36 1.85 -12.46
C ALA A 100 -7.88 2.19 -11.04
N HIS A 101 -8.61 1.76 -10.02
CA HIS A 101 -8.19 1.97 -8.63
C HIS A 101 -6.85 1.27 -8.30
N ALA A 102 -6.62 0.05 -8.80
CA ALA A 102 -5.33 -0.63 -8.63
C ALA A 102 -4.19 0.11 -9.32
N ARG A 103 -4.42 0.62 -10.54
CA ARG A 103 -3.48 1.45 -11.29
C ARG A 103 -3.13 2.71 -10.51
N ASP A 104 -4.11 3.48 -10.08
CA ASP A 104 -3.90 4.77 -9.40
C ASP A 104 -3.16 4.58 -8.07
N TRP A 105 -3.45 3.48 -7.36
CA TRP A 105 -2.70 3.08 -6.18
C TRP A 105 -1.24 2.75 -6.49
N LEU A 106 -0.98 1.96 -7.54
CA LEU A 106 0.38 1.61 -7.98
C LEU A 106 1.16 2.85 -8.37
N VAL A 107 0.55 3.74 -9.16
CA VAL A 107 1.13 5.03 -9.56
C VAL A 107 1.55 5.84 -8.35
N SER A 108 0.61 6.08 -7.42
CA SER A 108 0.86 6.85 -6.20
C SER A 108 1.98 6.22 -5.35
N ARG A 109 1.96 4.90 -5.20
CA ARG A 109 2.95 4.17 -4.40
C ARG A 109 4.34 4.23 -5.00
N TYR A 110 4.50 3.98 -6.30
CA TYR A 110 5.80 4.01 -6.97
C TYR A 110 6.32 5.44 -7.10
N ALA A 111 5.45 6.41 -7.40
CA ALA A 111 5.82 7.83 -7.45
C ALA A 111 6.36 8.32 -6.11
N ALA A 112 5.68 8.00 -4.99
CA ALA A 112 6.16 8.35 -3.66
C ALA A 112 7.50 7.69 -3.31
N LEU A 113 7.69 6.40 -3.63
CA LEU A 113 8.95 5.70 -3.39
C LEU A 113 10.11 6.26 -4.22
N TYR A 114 9.83 6.66 -5.47
CA TYR A 114 10.80 7.25 -6.37
C TYR A 114 11.16 8.67 -5.92
N ALA A 115 10.15 9.52 -5.69
CA ALA A 115 10.32 10.92 -5.25
C ALA A 115 10.95 11.04 -3.86
N LYS A 116 10.79 10.05 -2.96
CA LYS A 116 11.46 10.04 -1.64
C LYS A 116 12.99 10.09 -1.78
N ARG A 117 13.53 9.54 -2.87
CA ARG A 117 14.99 9.43 -3.10
C ARG A 117 15.57 10.60 -3.89
N LYS A 118 14.71 11.49 -4.40
CA LYS A 118 15.11 12.60 -5.27
C LYS A 118 15.16 13.89 -4.49
N SER A 119 16.23 14.64 -4.69
CA SER A 119 16.39 16.00 -4.20
C SER A 119 15.52 16.97 -5.02
N ARG A 120 15.38 18.21 -4.54
CA ARG A 120 14.62 19.26 -5.23
C ARG A 120 15.17 19.62 -6.62
N THR A 121 16.44 19.33 -6.87
CA THR A 121 17.16 19.68 -8.10
C THR A 121 17.37 18.48 -9.03
N ASP A 122 17.01 17.28 -8.58
CA ASP A 122 17.24 16.07 -9.37
C ASP A 122 16.21 15.93 -10.48
N GLN A 123 16.68 15.59 -11.67
CA GLN A 123 15.78 15.16 -12.74
C GLN A 123 15.12 13.82 -12.38
N VAL A 124 13.81 13.73 -12.63
CA VAL A 124 13.04 12.48 -12.56
C VAL A 124 13.35 11.68 -13.82
N GLY A 125 14.22 10.69 -13.66
CA GLY A 125 14.52 9.72 -14.70
C GLY A 125 13.49 8.59 -14.74
N ASP A 126 13.87 7.51 -15.41
CA ASP A 126 12.99 6.36 -15.60
C ASP A 126 12.93 5.45 -14.35
N PRO A 127 11.73 5.23 -13.75
CA PRO A 127 11.55 4.34 -12.62
C PRO A 127 11.70 2.84 -12.98
N ALA A 128 11.56 2.45 -14.25
CA ALA A 128 11.66 1.05 -14.68
C ALA A 128 13.07 0.47 -14.50
N ARG A 129 14.11 1.32 -14.50
CA ARG A 129 15.49 0.92 -14.13
C ARG A 129 15.58 0.31 -12.73
N ARG A 130 14.62 0.64 -11.86
CA ARG A 130 14.59 0.19 -10.46
C ARG A 130 13.48 -0.81 -10.19
N TYR A 131 12.34 -0.64 -10.85
CA TYR A 131 11.15 -1.45 -10.65
C TYR A 131 10.84 -2.16 -11.96
N ARG A 132 11.33 -3.40 -12.09
CA ARG A 132 11.21 -4.19 -13.31
C ARG A 132 9.75 -4.36 -13.74
N GLU A 133 8.83 -4.40 -12.78
CA GLU A 133 7.39 -4.57 -13.04
C GLU A 133 6.79 -3.39 -13.81
N LEU A 134 7.44 -2.21 -13.81
CA LEU A 134 7.02 -1.06 -14.62
C LEU A 134 7.53 -1.14 -16.06
N ALA A 135 8.49 -2.01 -16.38
CA ALA A 135 9.02 -2.14 -17.73
C ALA A 135 7.97 -2.67 -18.70
N ASP A 136 7.14 -3.60 -18.24
CA ASP A 136 6.12 -4.28 -19.03
C ASP A 136 4.80 -3.49 -19.12
N GLN A 137 4.70 -2.36 -18.41
CA GLN A 137 3.45 -1.65 -18.16
C GLN A 137 3.64 -0.16 -18.46
N GLU A 138 3.71 0.17 -19.75
CA GLU A 138 4.08 1.51 -20.25
C GLU A 138 3.19 2.62 -19.68
N GLU A 139 1.88 2.39 -19.65
CA GLU A 139 0.92 3.36 -19.12
C GLU A 139 1.21 3.69 -17.66
N VAL A 140 1.35 2.66 -16.81
CA VAL A 140 1.65 2.83 -15.38
C VAL A 140 3.00 3.54 -15.21
N ARG A 141 4.01 3.15 -16.00
CA ARG A 141 5.34 3.77 -15.98
C ARG A 141 5.27 5.26 -16.30
N ARG A 142 4.52 5.66 -17.33
CA ARG A 142 4.33 7.07 -17.72
C ARG A 142 3.68 7.86 -16.60
N LEU A 143 2.59 7.35 -16.03
CA LEU A 143 1.88 7.98 -14.93
C LEU A 143 2.74 8.09 -13.66
N VAL A 144 3.58 7.10 -13.37
CA VAL A 144 4.54 7.16 -12.25
C VAL A 144 5.56 8.28 -12.45
N ILE A 145 6.10 8.44 -13.67
CA ILE A 145 7.06 9.51 -13.98
C ILE A 145 6.42 10.88 -13.77
N GLU A 146 5.21 11.08 -14.28
CA GLU A 146 4.45 12.32 -14.12
C GLU A 146 4.18 12.64 -12.65
N ALA A 147 3.57 11.70 -11.92
CA ALA A 147 3.28 11.89 -10.50
C ALA A 147 4.55 12.10 -9.66
N ALA A 148 5.67 11.45 -10.00
CA ALA A 148 6.94 11.67 -9.31
C ALA A 148 7.52 13.07 -9.57
N ARG A 149 7.37 13.63 -10.79
CA ARG A 149 7.76 15.01 -11.11
C ARG A 149 6.97 16.01 -10.28
N ASP A 150 5.67 15.81 -10.16
CA ASP A 150 4.81 16.69 -9.35
C ASP A 150 5.21 16.64 -7.88
N LEU A 151 5.49 15.46 -7.34
CA LEU A 151 5.96 15.32 -5.95
C LEU A 151 7.32 15.98 -5.72
N VAL A 152 8.26 15.88 -6.65
CA VAL A 152 9.58 16.55 -6.54
C VAL A 152 9.42 18.07 -6.66
N ARG A 153 8.58 18.56 -7.58
CA ARG A 153 8.26 19.98 -7.74
C ARG A 153 7.58 20.55 -6.50
N ALA A 154 6.62 19.83 -5.92
CA ALA A 154 5.92 20.24 -4.70
C ALA A 154 6.88 20.37 -3.50
N LYS A 155 7.87 19.47 -3.38
CA LYS A 155 8.95 19.62 -2.38
C LYS A 155 9.82 20.85 -2.64
N ALA A 156 9.91 21.29 -3.89
CA ALA A 156 10.70 22.45 -4.28
C ALA A 156 10.01 23.80 -4.07
N ALA A 157 8.70 23.81 -3.85
CA ALA A 157 7.98 25.04 -3.53
C ALA A 157 8.36 25.55 -2.12
N PRO A 158 8.69 26.84 -1.95
CA PRO A 158 8.97 27.39 -0.63
C PRO A 158 7.71 27.31 0.25
N LYS A 159 7.81 26.65 1.41
CA LYS A 159 6.78 26.77 2.46
C LYS A 159 6.73 28.24 2.87
N GLY A 160 5.69 28.96 2.44
CA GLY A 160 5.48 30.35 2.82
C GLY A 160 5.58 30.49 4.34
N ARG A 161 6.47 31.37 4.81
CA ARG A 161 6.52 31.77 6.22
C ARG A 161 5.13 32.24 6.61
N ARG A 162 4.47 31.55 7.55
CA ARG A 162 3.35 32.13 8.31
C ARG A 162 3.91 33.41 8.93
N ARG A 163 3.57 34.58 8.37
CA ARG A 163 3.84 35.87 8.99
C ARG A 163 3.07 35.88 10.32
N LYS A 164 3.80 35.80 11.43
CA LYS A 164 3.28 36.06 12.77
C LYS A 164 3.07 37.58 12.84
N THR A 165 1.87 38.04 12.55
CA THR A 165 1.48 39.44 12.76
C THR A 165 1.38 39.65 14.28
N GLY A 166 2.50 39.98 14.90
CA GLY A 166 2.53 40.54 16.25
C GLY A 166 2.18 42.01 16.13
N GLY A 167 0.91 42.36 16.41
CA GLY A 167 0.50 43.74 16.61
C GLY A 167 0.80 44.12 18.04
N ASP A 168 1.97 44.72 18.26
CA ASP A 168 2.25 45.56 19.43
C ASP A 168 1.68 46.94 19.12
N ALA A 169 0.67 47.37 19.86
CA ALA A 169 0.10 48.71 19.76
C ALA A 169 0.05 49.30 21.18
N ARG A 170 1.20 49.80 21.64
CA ARG A 170 1.24 50.87 22.64
C ARG A 170 0.80 52.17 21.95
N THR A 171 -0.32 52.73 22.41
CA THR A 171 -0.50 54.18 22.39
C THR A 171 -1.42 54.55 23.56
N GLU A 172 -0.84 55.14 24.60
CA GLU A 172 -1.60 55.98 25.54
C GLU A 172 -2.20 57.16 24.78
N PRO A 173 -3.34 57.68 25.25
CA PRO A 173 -3.28 59.08 25.63
C PRO A 173 -4.00 59.39 26.96
N THR A 174 -3.26 60.13 27.79
CA THR A 174 -3.71 61.04 28.85
C THR A 174 -5.03 61.76 28.52
N ALA A 175 -5.95 61.76 29.48
CA ALA A 175 -7.00 62.76 29.59
C ALA A 175 -7.13 63.23 31.06
N PRO A 176 -7.28 64.54 31.31
CA PRO A 176 -7.27 65.13 32.66
C PRO A 176 -8.66 65.14 33.33
N ALA A 177 -8.63 65.09 34.65
CA ALA A 177 -9.79 65.19 35.55
C ALA A 177 -10.33 66.64 35.67
N PRO A 178 -11.59 66.79 36.09
CA PRO A 178 -12.00 67.82 37.04
C PRO A 178 -11.97 67.32 38.49
#